data_AF-A0A151DU79-F1
#
_entry.id   AF-A0A151DU79-F1
#
_cell.length_a   1.000
_cell.length_b   1.000
_cell.length_c   1.000
_cell.angle_alpha   90.00
_cell.angle_beta   90.00
_cell.angle_gamma   90.00
#
_symmetry.space_group_name_H-M   'P 1'
#
loop_
_entity.id
_entity.type
_entity.pdbx_description
1 polymer ?
#
loop_
_entity_poly.entity_id
_entity_poly.type
_entity_poly.pdbx_seq_one_letter_code
_entity_poly.pdbx_strand_id
1 'polypeptide(L)'
;MEIKNEDIIFGSIILLLLGIWYLTLILFDYPLLSIIILWTGMIIISLTYVQVYKKSNRDLKILRRRFFISAIPIYPMLLYYIYKLVIDGNLPQEQKYLPFFIVMSMLVLNAIVLYIYEVRKQVVK
;
A
#
# COMPACT_ATOMS: atom_id res chain seq x y z
N MET A 1 -6.90 15.42 -13.07
CA MET A 1 -5.94 16.04 -12.13
C MET A 1 -4.61 15.97 -12.85
N GLU A 2 -3.78 17.00 -12.85
CA GLU A 2 -2.42 16.80 -13.39
C GLU A 2 -1.69 15.88 -12.41
N ILE A 3 -1.42 14.65 -12.85
CA ILE A 3 -0.52 13.75 -12.15
C ILE A 3 0.81 14.49 -12.10
N LYS A 4 1.23 14.89 -10.91
CA LYS A 4 2.51 15.56 -10.75
C LYS A 4 3.58 14.53 -10.42
N ASN A 5 4.83 14.92 -10.63
CA ASN A 5 5.98 14.07 -10.37
C ASN A 5 5.99 13.53 -8.94
N GLU A 6 5.49 14.27 -7.95
CA GLU A 6 5.41 13.78 -6.58
C GLU A 6 4.53 12.53 -6.46
N ASP A 7 3.39 12.48 -7.16
CA ASP A 7 2.48 11.33 -7.10
C ASP A 7 3.10 10.07 -7.68
N ILE A 8 3.91 10.23 -8.74
CA ILE A 8 4.66 9.14 -9.36
C ILE A 8 5.76 8.66 -8.39
N ILE A 9 6.50 9.59 -7.79
CA ILE A 9 7.54 9.28 -6.80
C ILE A 9 6.97 8.49 -5.62
N PHE A 10 5.86 8.95 -5.03
CA PHE A 10 5.22 8.24 -3.91
C PHE A 10 4.69 6.87 -4.32
N GLY A 11 4.11 6.74 -5.52
CA GLY A 11 3.71 5.44 -6.07
C GLY A 11 4.89 4.47 -6.19
N SER A 12 6.01 4.93 -6.75
CA SER A 12 7.23 4.15 -6.89
C SER A 12 7.84 3.74 -5.55
N ILE A 13 7.85 4.63 -4.56
CA ILE A 13 8.34 4.33 -3.20
C ILE A 13 7.48 3.25 -2.54
N ILE A 14 6.15 3.34 -2.66
CA ILE A 14 5.24 2.32 -2.14
C ILE A 14 5.50 0.96 -2.79
N LEU A 15 5.70 0.93 -4.11
CA LEU A 15 6.01 -0.31 -4.83
C LEU A 15 7.34 -0.91 -4.40
N LEU A 16 8.37 -0.08 -4.20
CA LEU A 16 9.66 -0.53 -3.66
C LEU A 16 9.51 -1.10 -2.26
N LEU A 17 8.74 -0.43 -1.38
CA LEU A 17 8.49 -0.93 -0.02
C LEU A 17 7.78 -2.29 -0.05
N LEU A 18 6.75 -2.45 -0.89
CA LEU A 18 6.02 -3.71 -1.04
C LEU A 18 6.91 -4.82 -1.63
N GLY A 19 7.80 -4.48 -2.57
CA GLY A 19 8.78 -5.41 -3.13
C GLY A 19 9.81 -5.87 -2.09
N ILE A 20 10.37 -4.94 -1.31
CA ILE A 20 11.29 -5.25 -0.21
C ILE A 20 10.59 -6.13 0.83
N TRP A 21 9.36 -5.79 1.18
CA TRP A 21 8.56 -6.58 2.10
C TRP A 21 8.34 -8.02 1.58
N TYR A 22 7.92 -8.17 0.32
CA TYR A 22 7.77 -9.49 -0.30
C TYR A 22 9.07 -10.31 -0.29
N LEU A 23 10.18 -9.70 -0.70
CA LEU A 23 11.49 -10.35 -0.69
C LEU A 23 11.90 -10.75 0.72
N THR A 24 11.69 -9.88 1.72
CA THR A 24 12.02 -10.21 3.11
C THR A 24 11.17 -11.35 3.65
N LEU A 25 9.90 -11.46 3.24
CA LEU A 25 8.99 -12.51 3.69
C LEU A 25 9.30 -13.88 3.07
N ILE A 26 9.87 -13.90 1.86
CA ILE A 26 10.27 -15.14 1.16
C ILE A 26 11.68 -15.58 1.53
N LEU A 27 12.64 -14.66 1.55
CA LEU A 27 14.06 -14.97 1.72
C LEU A 27 14.44 -15.21 3.18
N PHE A 28 13.69 -14.63 4.12
CA PHE A 28 13.97 -14.78 5.55
C PHE A 28 12.80 -15.46 6.26
N ASP A 29 13.10 -16.36 7.20
CA ASP A 29 12.11 -16.99 8.09
C ASP A 29 11.70 -16.09 9.27
N TYR A 30 11.73 -14.76 9.06
CA TYR A 30 11.33 -13.76 10.05
C TYR A 30 10.10 -12.97 9.55
N PRO A 31 8.92 -13.62 9.42
CA PRO A 31 7.71 -12.98 8.90
C PRO A 31 7.26 -11.79 9.78
N LEU A 32 7.51 -11.86 11.08
CA LEU A 32 7.17 -10.80 12.03
C LEU A 32 8.03 -9.54 11.81
N LEU A 33 9.33 -9.71 11.57
CA LEU A 33 10.24 -8.60 11.22
C LEU A 33 9.82 -7.96 9.90
N SER A 34 9.51 -8.79 8.89
CA SER A 34 9.03 -8.34 7.59
C SER A 34 7.77 -7.49 7.71
N ILE A 35 6.79 -7.92 8.52
CA ILE A 35 5.57 -7.17 8.82
C ILE A 35 5.88 -5.83 9.49
N ILE A 36 6.78 -5.80 10.49
CA ILE A 36 7.17 -4.56 11.18
C ILE A 36 7.78 -3.57 10.19
N ILE A 37 8.70 -4.01 9.32
CA ILE A 37 9.33 -3.17 8.29
C ILE A 37 8.27 -2.54 7.38
N LEU A 38 7.32 -3.35 6.90
CA LEU A 38 6.23 -2.85 6.06
C LEU A 38 5.39 -1.82 6.80
N TRP A 39 5.00 -2.10 8.05
CA TRP A 39 4.20 -1.20 8.88
C TRP A 39 4.90 0.15 9.09
N THR A 40 6.16 0.12 9.52
CA THR A 40 6.96 1.32 9.75
C THR A 40 7.10 2.12 8.45
N GLY A 41 7.40 1.45 7.33
CA GLY A 41 7.50 2.11 6.02
C GLY A 41 6.20 2.78 5.59
N MET A 42 5.06 2.12 5.77
CA MET A 42 3.75 2.68 5.42
C MET A 42 3.39 3.90 6.27
N ILE A 43 3.73 3.90 7.57
CA ILE A 43 3.55 5.05 8.47
C ILE A 43 4.40 6.23 8.01
N ILE A 44 5.69 5.99 7.72
CA ILE A 44 6.62 7.03 7.27
C ILE A 44 6.11 7.64 5.95
N ILE A 45 5.78 6.80 4.96
CA ILE A 45 5.24 7.26 3.67
C ILE A 45 3.99 8.09 3.89
N SER A 46 3.05 7.65 4.73
CA SER A 46 1.83 8.39 5.03
C SER A 46 2.12 9.78 5.61
N LEU A 47 3.05 9.88 6.56
CA LEU A 47 3.43 11.16 7.18
C LEU A 47 4.10 12.10 6.16
N THR A 48 5.07 11.59 5.39
CA THR A 48 5.75 12.38 4.35
C THR A 48 4.77 12.84 3.27
N TYR A 49 3.83 11.97 2.87
CA TYR A 49 2.84 12.28 1.85
C TYR A 49 1.92 13.41 2.29
N VAL A 50 1.45 13.39 3.54
CA VAL A 50 0.63 14.47 4.13
C VAL A 50 1.41 15.79 4.19
N GLN A 51 2.68 15.78 4.59
CA GLN A 51 3.49 16.98 4.68
C GLN A 51 3.70 17.65 3.31
N VAL A 52 4.06 16.86 2.29
CA VAL A 52 4.26 17.35 0.91
C VAL A 52 2.96 17.92 0.36
N TYR A 53 1.83 17.22 0.54
CA TYR A 53 0.54 17.67 0.04
C TYR A 53 0.01 18.93 0.72
N LYS A 54 0.23 19.08 2.04
CA LYS A 54 -0.13 20.28 2.78
C LYS A 54 0.63 21.50 2.25
N LYS A 55 1.92 21.32 1.89
CA LYS A 55 2.75 22.38 1.28
C LYS A 55 2.26 22.75 -0.12
N SER A 56 1.72 21.80 -0.88
CA SER A 56 1.22 22.01 -2.25
C SER A 56 -0.24 22.48 -2.34
N ASN A 57 -0.92 22.73 -1.21
CA ASN A 57 -2.31 23.22 -1.12
C ASN A 57 -3.33 22.38 -1.93
N ARG A 58 -3.13 21.07 -1.98
CA ARG A 58 -3.95 20.13 -2.77
C ARG A 58 -5.14 19.58 -1.98
N ASP A 59 -6.20 19.18 -2.71
CA ASP A 59 -7.39 18.56 -2.10
C ASP A 59 -7.07 17.18 -1.49
N LEU A 60 -7.15 17.09 -0.17
CA LEU A 60 -6.86 15.90 0.62
C LEU A 60 -7.91 14.79 0.44
N LYS A 61 -9.09 15.06 -0.14
CA LYS A 61 -10.17 14.06 -0.27
C LYS A 61 -9.77 12.88 -1.16
N ILE A 62 -9.07 13.13 -2.26
CA ILE A 62 -8.60 12.10 -3.20
C ILE A 62 -7.50 11.26 -2.55
N LEU A 63 -6.58 11.94 -1.87
CA LEU A 63 -5.47 11.35 -1.14
C LEU A 63 -5.97 10.34 -0.11
N ARG A 64 -6.97 10.75 0.67
CA ARG A 64 -7.64 9.92 1.67
C ARG A 64 -8.20 8.66 1.00
N ARG A 65 -8.90 8.78 -0.13
CA ARG A 65 -9.45 7.62 -0.86
C ARG A 65 -8.37 6.68 -1.36
N ARG A 66 -7.28 7.17 -1.97
CA ARG A 66 -6.18 6.33 -2.46
C ARG A 66 -5.49 5.58 -1.31
N PHE A 67 -5.27 6.25 -0.19
CA PHE A 67 -4.68 5.64 1.00
C PHE A 67 -5.60 4.55 1.58
N PHE A 68 -6.89 4.87 1.79
CA PHE A 68 -7.86 3.89 2.31
C PHE A 68 -8.01 2.67 1.40
N ILE A 69 -8.04 2.87 0.08
CA ILE A 69 -8.23 1.78 -0.87
C ILE A 69 -7.01 0.87 -0.95
N SER A 70 -5.82 1.44 -0.79
CA SER A 70 -4.57 0.68 -0.67
C SER A 70 -4.48 -0.11 0.63
N ALA A 71 -5.06 0.45 1.70
CA ALA A 71 -5.14 -0.19 3.01
C ALA A 71 -6.08 -1.41 3.02
N ILE A 72 -7.21 -1.36 2.30
CA ILE A 72 -8.23 -2.42 2.32
C ILE A 72 -7.67 -3.83 2.12
N PRO A 73 -6.82 -4.12 1.12
CA PRO A 73 -6.27 -5.47 0.97
C PRO A 73 -5.10 -5.74 1.92
N ILE A 74 -4.30 -4.73 2.27
CA ILE A 74 -3.11 -4.90 3.12
C ILE A 74 -3.49 -5.27 4.57
N TYR A 75 -4.40 -4.55 5.20
CA TYR A 75 -4.70 -4.73 6.64
C TYR A 75 -5.29 -6.10 6.99
N PRO A 76 -6.25 -6.67 6.25
CA PRO A 76 -6.77 -8.01 6.50
C PRO A 76 -5.70 -9.09 6.42
N MET A 77 -4.76 -8.98 5.47
CA MET A 77 -3.68 -9.95 5.38
C MET A 77 -2.67 -9.79 6.52
N LEU A 78 -2.38 -8.57 6.94
CA LEU A 78 -1.54 -8.34 8.12
C LEU A 78 -2.19 -8.92 9.38
N LEU A 79 -3.50 -8.75 9.56
CA LEU A 79 -4.25 -9.38 10.65
C LEU A 79 -4.18 -10.91 10.57
N TYR A 80 -4.34 -11.47 9.38
CA TYR A 80 -4.22 -12.91 9.15
C TYR A 80 -2.82 -13.44 9.50
N TYR A 81 -1.76 -12.74 9.11
CA TYR A 81 -0.40 -13.12 9.44
C TYR A 81 -0.10 -13.02 10.92
N ILE A 82 -0.55 -11.96 11.59
CA ILE A 82 -0.42 -11.84 13.04
C ILE A 82 -1.15 -12.99 13.72
N TYR A 83 -2.38 -13.29 13.32
CA TYR A 83 -3.15 -14.43 13.87
C TYR A 83 -2.40 -15.76 13.71
N LYS A 84 -1.89 -16.07 12.51
CA LYS A 84 -1.16 -17.32 12.26
C LYS A 84 0.14 -17.40 13.06
N LEU A 85 0.87 -16.30 13.18
CA LEU A 85 2.11 -16.25 13.97
C LEU A 85 1.84 -16.40 15.47
N VAL A 86 0.73 -15.85 15.97
CA VAL A 86 0.37 -15.94 17.40
C VAL A 86 -0.19 -17.31 17.77
N ILE A 87 -1.00 -17.94 16.90
CA ILE A 87 -1.69 -19.20 17.21
C ILE A 87 -0.88 -20.44 16.79
N ASP A 88 -0.38 -20.47 15.55
CA ASP A 88 0.28 -21.65 14.97
C ASP A 88 1.81 -21.56 15.03
N GLY A 89 2.36 -20.41 15.44
CA GLY A 89 3.79 -20.17 15.59
C GLY A 89 4.58 -20.10 14.28
N ASN A 90 3.94 -20.33 13.13
CA ASN A 90 4.58 -20.36 11.82
C ASN A 90 3.63 -19.91 10.70
N LEU A 91 4.21 -19.39 9.61
CA LEU A 91 3.50 -19.05 8.39
C LEU A 91 3.80 -20.10 7.30
N PRO A 92 2.82 -20.94 6.89
CA PRO A 92 3.01 -21.95 5.85
C PRO A 92 3.58 -21.34 4.57
N GLN A 93 4.43 -22.09 3.87
CA GLN A 93 5.17 -21.58 2.71
C GLN A 93 4.25 -21.10 1.58
N GLU A 94 3.13 -21.80 1.34
CA GLU A 94 2.10 -21.38 0.37
C GLU A 94 1.50 -20.01 0.72
N GLN A 95 1.43 -19.68 2.01
CA GLN A 95 0.87 -18.43 2.48
C GLN A 95 1.87 -17.27 2.41
N LYS A 96 3.16 -17.55 2.21
CA LYS A 96 4.18 -16.53 1.91
C LYS A 96 3.99 -15.89 0.53
N TYR A 97 3.17 -16.47 -0.35
CA TYR A 97 2.87 -15.94 -1.70
C TYR A 97 1.64 -15.01 -1.74
N LEU A 98 0.77 -15.04 -0.71
CA LEU A 98 -0.35 -14.10 -0.57
C LEU A 98 -0.01 -12.61 -0.75
N PRO A 99 1.19 -12.10 -0.36
CA PRO A 99 1.57 -10.72 -0.57
C PRO A 99 1.52 -10.31 -2.03
N PHE A 100 1.89 -11.19 -2.94
CA PHE A 100 1.84 -10.92 -4.37
C PHE A 100 0.41 -10.60 -4.84
N PHE A 101 -0.56 -11.44 -4.48
CA PHE A 101 -1.97 -11.23 -4.85
C PHE A 101 -2.54 -9.95 -4.26
N ILE A 102 -2.11 -9.59 -3.05
CA ILE A 102 -2.56 -8.38 -2.36
C ILE A 102 -1.96 -7.12 -2.97
N VAL A 103 -0.67 -7.14 -3.33
CA VAL A 103 -0.02 -6.04 -4.05
C VAL A 103 -0.70 -5.82 -5.40
N MET A 104 -1.00 -6.90 -6.14
CA MET A 104 -1.72 -6.80 -7.41
C MET A 104 -3.14 -6.25 -7.23
N SER A 105 -3.87 -6.73 -6.23
CA SER A 105 -5.22 -6.25 -5.92
C SER A 105 -5.21 -4.76 -5.54
N MET A 106 -4.24 -4.34 -4.73
CA MET A 106 -4.03 -2.94 -4.37
C MET A 106 -3.74 -2.08 -5.60
N LEU A 107 -2.83 -2.52 -6.48
CA LEU A 107 -2.50 -1.81 -7.71
C LEU A 107 -3.73 -1.61 -8.60
N VAL A 108 -4.52 -2.67 -8.80
CA VAL A 108 -5.76 -2.63 -9.58
C VAL A 108 -6.75 -1.67 -8.95
N LEU A 109 -6.99 -1.75 -7.65
CA LEU A 109 -7.91 -0.85 -6.96
C LEU A 109 -7.45 0.61 -7.03
N ASN A 110 -6.14 0.87 -6.92
CA ASN A 110 -5.59 2.22 -7.04
C ASN A 110 -5.76 2.77 -8.47
N ALA A 111 -5.57 1.92 -9.49
CA ALA A 111 -5.80 2.27 -10.90
C ALA A 111 -7.28 2.58 -11.18
N ILE A 112 -8.21 1.77 -10.65
CA ILE A 112 -9.66 2.00 -10.77
C ILE A 112 -10.04 3.37 -10.19
N VAL A 113 -9.50 3.73 -9.02
CA VAL A 113 -9.77 5.03 -8.40
C VAL A 113 -9.31 6.18 -9.28
N LEU A 114 -8.12 6.09 -9.86
CA LEU A 114 -7.61 7.09 -10.79
C LEU A 114 -8.51 7.23 -12.01
N TYR A 115 -8.89 6.10 -12.62
CA TYR A 115 -9.78 6.06 -13.79
C TYR A 115 -11.15 6.70 -13.50
N ILE A 116 -11.82 6.29 -12.42
CA ILE A 116 -13.13 6.85 -12.03
C ILE A 116 -13.02 8.37 -11.81
N TYR A 117 -11.93 8.82 -11.20
CA TYR A 117 -11.73 10.23 -10.93
C TYR A 117 -11.47 11.05 -12.19
N GLU A 118 -10.71 10.49 -13.14
CA GLU A 118 -10.43 11.12 -14.42
C GLU A 118 -11.69 11.24 -15.29
N VAL A 119 -12.47 10.16 -15.38
CA VAL A 119 -13.77 10.15 -16.07
C VAL A 119 -14.72 11.17 -15.47
N ARG A 120 -14.87 11.22 -14.13
CA ARG A 120 -15.73 12.23 -13.48
C ARG A 120 -15.28 13.66 -13.77
N LYS A 121 -13.98 13.92 -13.89
CA LYS A 121 -13.47 15.26 -14.22
C LYS A 121 -13.82 15.66 -15.66
N GLN A 122 -13.87 14.72 -16.59
CA GLN A 122 -14.27 14.98 -17.98
C GLN A 122 -15.77 15.27 -18.12
N VAL A 123 -16.62 14.63 -17.31
CA VAL A 123 -18.09 14.81 -17.34
C VAL A 123 -18.56 16.15 -16.72
N VAL A 124 -17.75 16.75 -15.84
CA VAL A 124 -18.10 18.01 -15.14
C VAL A 124 -17.52 19.26 -15.85
N LYS A 125 -16.82 19.07 -16.97
CA LYS A 125 -16.40 20.17 -17.86
C LYS A 125 -17.46 20.41 -18.93
#